data_AF-F8P3P6-F1
#
_entry.id   AF-F8P3P6-F1
#
_cell.length_a   1.000
_cell.length_b   1.000
_cell.length_c   1.000
_cell.angle_alpha   90.00
_cell.angle_beta   90.00
_cell.angle_gamma   90.00
#
_symmetry.space_group_name_H-M   'P 1'
#
loop_
_entity.id
_entity.type
_entity.pdbx_description
1 polymer ?
#
loop_
_entity_poly.entity_id
_entity_poly.type
_entity_poly.pdbx_seq_one_letter_code
_entity_poly.pdbx_strand_id
1 'polypeptide(L)'
;MSSRHQAIEQHVTFWDMDKYAALKALLAVTMLSAELNTFKAQFHITDIDFNHFHRDELDYLKATKQLLDRDWLYTRYIEALDELTKYCEEYMSARAAANNALTMSINGDMRAIQESLIKAQKCIDTVFAQLQNAELMTGDLEVQLNVEKIWEVGDNNYNHYRQEATMVKYRAALDELERSVVKRLFELSKLALSGTGQISKGLQRRSEANHNAIKHYNTQATALDPPHPKIVWKDIVEYSFLAEFDLLRCSHTDIRSEVWTKPAY
;
A
#
# COMPACT_ATOMS: atom_id res chain seq x y z
N MET A 1 57.09 11.12 -16.97
CA MET A 1 56.23 12.22 -17.48
C MET A 1 54.80 11.75 -17.74
N SER A 2 54.08 11.18 -16.75
CA SER A 2 52.78 10.51 -17.02
C SER A 2 51.59 11.05 -16.21
N SER A 3 51.77 11.52 -14.97
CA SER A 3 50.64 11.95 -14.13
C SER A 3 49.97 13.27 -14.56
N ARG A 4 50.72 14.25 -15.08
CA ARG A 4 50.16 15.56 -15.47
C ARG A 4 49.31 15.50 -16.74
N HIS A 5 49.70 14.68 -17.72
CA HIS A 5 48.92 14.50 -18.95
C HIS A 5 47.60 13.77 -18.66
N GLN A 6 47.66 12.72 -17.82
CA GLN A 6 46.47 11.98 -17.42
C GLN A 6 45.46 12.85 -16.65
N ALA A 7 45.94 13.75 -15.77
CA ALA A 7 45.07 14.69 -15.05
C ALA A 7 44.39 15.71 -15.98
N ILE A 8 45.08 16.15 -17.04
CA ILE A 8 44.53 17.07 -18.04
C ILE A 8 43.47 16.36 -18.90
N GLU A 9 43.73 15.14 -19.37
CA GLU A 9 42.74 14.36 -20.12
C GLU A 9 41.49 14.04 -19.30
N GLN A 10 41.65 13.69 -18.02
CA GLN A 10 40.53 13.45 -17.11
C GLN A 10 39.71 14.72 -16.86
N HIS A 11 40.37 15.87 -16.72
CA HIS A 11 39.67 17.15 -16.55
C HIS A 11 38.90 17.55 -17.81
N VAL A 12 39.47 17.38 -19.00
CA VAL A 12 38.81 17.70 -20.29
C VAL A 12 37.61 16.78 -20.53
N THR A 13 37.77 15.48 -20.29
CA THR A 13 36.67 14.51 -20.43
C THR A 13 35.53 14.76 -19.45
N PHE A 14 35.84 15.10 -18.20
CA PHE A 14 34.82 15.50 -17.22
C PHE A 14 34.09 16.79 -17.64
N TRP A 15 34.84 17.80 -18.08
CA TRP A 15 34.28 19.08 -18.52
C TRP A 15 33.37 18.93 -19.75
N ASP A 16 33.74 18.09 -20.72
CA ASP A 16 32.90 17.80 -21.88
C ASP A 16 31.60 17.09 -21.46
N MET A 17 31.65 16.10 -20.58
CA MET A 17 30.45 15.43 -20.07
C MET A 17 29.48 16.39 -19.38
N ASP A 18 29.99 17.28 -18.52
CA ASP A 18 29.18 18.29 -17.84
C ASP A 18 28.54 19.27 -18.84
N LYS A 19 29.28 19.67 -19.87
CA LYS A 19 28.79 20.55 -20.93
C LYS A 19 27.67 19.89 -21.76
N TYR A 20 27.82 18.62 -22.11
CA TYR A 20 26.77 17.87 -22.82
C TYR A 20 25.54 17.65 -21.94
N ALA A 21 25.71 17.38 -20.65
CA ALA A 21 24.61 17.27 -19.70
C ALA A 21 23.85 18.61 -19.57
N ALA A 22 24.56 19.73 -19.47
CA ALA A 22 23.97 21.07 -19.43
C ALA A 22 23.21 21.43 -20.71
N LEU A 23 23.77 21.12 -21.88
CA LEU A 23 23.11 21.31 -23.18
C LEU A 23 21.83 20.49 -23.30
N LYS A 24 21.85 19.23 -22.85
CA LYS A 24 20.68 18.35 -22.87
C LYS A 24 19.59 18.85 -21.93
N ALA A 25 19.95 19.34 -20.74
CA ALA A 25 19.01 19.96 -19.81
C ALA A 25 18.39 21.24 -20.39
N LEU A 26 19.20 22.09 -21.04
CA LEU A 26 18.72 23.31 -21.69
C LEU A 26 17.72 22.98 -22.82
N LEU A 27 18.05 22.00 -23.67
CA LEU A 27 17.17 21.51 -24.73
C LEU A 27 15.84 20.99 -24.17
N ALA A 28 15.88 20.17 -23.12
CA ALA A 28 14.67 19.68 -22.46
C ALA A 28 13.81 20.83 -21.90
N VAL A 29 14.42 21.82 -21.24
CA VAL A 29 13.70 23.00 -20.74
C VAL A 29 13.07 23.80 -21.88
N THR A 30 13.78 23.99 -23.00
CA THR A 30 13.24 24.72 -24.16
C THR A 30 12.09 23.99 -24.84
N MET A 31 12.17 22.67 -24.98
CA MET A 31 11.11 21.84 -25.56
C MET A 31 9.87 21.85 -24.65
N LEU A 32 10.03 21.57 -23.36
CA LEU A 32 8.94 21.59 -22.40
C LEU A 32 8.29 22.98 -22.29
N SER A 33 9.07 24.06 -22.43
CA SER A 33 8.53 25.42 -22.45
C SER A 33 7.69 25.70 -23.70
N ALA A 34 8.09 25.18 -24.86
CA ALA A 34 7.33 25.30 -26.10
C ALA A 34 6.03 24.47 -26.06
N GLU A 35 6.10 23.25 -25.53
CA GLU A 35 4.94 22.39 -25.27
C GLU A 35 3.97 23.03 -24.27
N LEU A 36 4.49 23.62 -23.19
CA LEU A 36 3.66 24.33 -22.21
C LEU A 36 2.96 25.54 -22.82
N ASN A 37 3.64 26.31 -23.68
CA ASN A 37 3.05 27.48 -24.33
C ASN A 37 1.99 27.10 -25.38
N THR A 38 2.19 26.00 -26.10
CA THR A 38 1.17 25.46 -27.02
C THR A 38 -0.06 24.97 -26.26
N PHE A 39 0.13 24.27 -25.14
CA PHE A 39 -0.95 23.85 -24.24
C PHE A 39 -1.72 25.04 -23.65
N LYS A 40 -1.02 26.06 -23.12
CA LYS A 40 -1.63 27.30 -22.63
C LYS A 40 -2.51 27.98 -23.70
N ALA A 41 -2.02 28.05 -24.93
CA ALA A 41 -2.76 28.64 -26.05
C ALA A 41 -3.99 27.81 -26.45
N GLN A 42 -3.88 26.48 -26.45
CA GLN A 42 -4.96 25.56 -26.82
C GLN A 42 -6.10 25.57 -25.81
N PHE A 43 -5.80 25.62 -24.51
CA PHE A 43 -6.79 25.53 -23.45
C PHE A 43 -7.18 26.89 -22.85
N HIS A 44 -6.67 27.99 -23.41
CA HIS A 44 -6.86 29.35 -22.88
C HIS A 44 -6.46 29.48 -21.40
N ILE A 45 -5.40 28.76 -21.00
CA ILE A 45 -4.87 28.71 -19.63
C ILE A 45 -3.72 29.72 -19.51
N THR A 46 -3.75 30.50 -18.44
CA THR A 46 -2.72 31.49 -18.09
C THR A 46 -1.83 30.98 -16.95
N ASP A 47 -0.68 31.64 -16.73
CA ASP A 47 0.19 31.35 -15.58
C ASP A 47 -0.52 31.50 -14.21
N ILE A 48 -1.57 32.32 -14.16
CA ILE A 48 -2.37 32.52 -12.95
C ILE A 48 -3.21 31.26 -12.66
N ASP A 49 -3.74 30.61 -13.69
CA ASP A 49 -4.58 29.41 -13.54
C ASP A 49 -3.80 28.24 -12.92
N PHE A 50 -2.49 28.13 -13.16
CA PHE A 50 -1.65 27.12 -12.47
C PHE A 50 -1.60 27.33 -10.96
N ASN A 51 -1.61 28.58 -10.48
CA ASN A 51 -1.67 28.87 -9.05
C ASN A 51 -3.05 28.52 -8.47
N HIS A 52 -4.11 28.69 -9.26
CA HIS A 52 -5.45 28.23 -8.89
C HIS A 52 -5.50 26.70 -8.84
N PHE A 53 -5.02 25.99 -9.87
CA PHE A 53 -4.95 24.53 -9.89
C PHE A 53 -4.16 23.97 -8.71
N HIS A 54 -3.03 24.58 -8.37
CA HIS A 54 -2.23 24.14 -7.22
C HIS A 54 -2.97 24.35 -5.89
N ARG A 55 -3.67 25.47 -5.72
CA ARG A 55 -4.48 25.72 -4.52
C ARG A 55 -5.67 24.76 -4.45
N ASP A 56 -6.36 24.57 -5.56
CA ASP A 56 -7.54 23.70 -5.65
C ASP A 56 -7.13 22.23 -5.40
N GLU A 57 -5.97 21.80 -5.92
CA GLU A 57 -5.35 20.51 -5.62
C GLU A 57 -5.01 20.39 -4.13
N LEU A 58 -4.38 21.40 -3.52
CA LEU A 58 -4.06 21.39 -2.09
C LEU A 58 -5.31 21.35 -1.21
N ASP A 59 -6.34 22.09 -1.55
CA ASP A 59 -7.58 22.14 -0.78
C ASP A 59 -8.40 20.86 -0.96
N TYR A 60 -8.41 20.27 -2.16
CA TYR A 60 -8.90 18.91 -2.40
C TYR A 60 -8.16 17.90 -1.53
N LEU A 61 -6.81 17.86 -1.58
CA LEU A 61 -6.01 16.91 -0.81
C LEU A 61 -6.23 17.04 0.71
N LYS A 62 -6.40 18.27 1.23
CA LYS A 62 -6.71 18.49 2.64
C LYS A 62 -8.11 17.99 3.00
N ALA A 63 -9.12 18.29 2.17
CA ALA A 63 -10.49 17.85 2.40
C ALA A 63 -10.58 16.32 2.35
N THR A 64 -9.96 15.70 1.35
CA THR A 64 -9.86 14.24 1.22
C THR A 64 -9.16 13.63 2.43
N LYS A 65 -8.06 14.23 2.92
CA LYS A 65 -7.37 13.75 4.13
C LYS A 65 -8.27 13.78 5.38
N GLN A 66 -9.03 14.85 5.60
CA GLN A 66 -9.92 14.95 6.76
C GLN A 66 -11.09 13.95 6.73
N LEU A 67 -11.66 13.72 5.55
CA LEU A 67 -12.68 12.68 5.34
C LEU A 67 -12.10 11.28 5.59
N LEU A 68 -10.93 10.99 5.02
CA LEU A 68 -10.20 9.74 5.24
C LEU A 68 -9.85 9.51 6.70
N ASP A 69 -9.47 10.54 7.46
CA ASP A 69 -9.13 10.39 8.88
C ASP A 69 -10.34 9.94 9.70
N ARG A 70 -11.54 10.44 9.41
CA ARG A 70 -12.78 10.02 10.08
C ARG A 70 -13.21 8.62 9.66
N ASP A 71 -13.23 8.32 8.36
CA ASP A 71 -13.64 7.01 7.84
C ASP A 71 -12.64 5.91 8.22
N TRP A 72 -11.37 6.27 8.37
CA TRP A 72 -10.34 5.40 8.91
C TRP A 72 -10.61 5.04 10.38
N LEU A 73 -11.03 5.99 11.22
CA LEU A 73 -11.36 5.70 12.62
C LEU A 73 -12.53 4.71 12.72
N TYR A 74 -13.58 4.86 11.91
CA TYR A 74 -14.68 3.90 11.86
C TYR A 74 -14.25 2.54 11.32
N THR A 75 -13.43 2.51 10.28
CA THR A 75 -12.82 1.28 9.74
C THR A 75 -12.02 0.57 10.84
N ARG A 76 -11.19 1.30 11.57
CA ARG A 76 -10.38 0.75 12.67
C ARG A 76 -11.25 0.27 13.84
N TYR A 77 -12.35 0.95 14.12
CA TYR A 77 -13.32 0.53 15.13
C TYR A 77 -13.95 -0.83 14.79
N ILE A 78 -14.37 -1.05 13.53
CA ILE A 78 -14.85 -2.36 13.08
C ILE A 78 -13.79 -3.45 13.25
N GLU A 79 -12.55 -3.17 12.87
CA GLU A 79 -11.46 -4.13 13.04
C GLU A 79 -11.20 -4.45 14.51
N ALA A 80 -11.29 -3.45 15.40
CA ALA A 80 -11.17 -3.66 16.83
C ALA A 80 -12.31 -4.52 17.40
N LEU A 81 -13.56 -4.32 16.94
CA LEU A 81 -14.69 -5.17 17.29
C LEU A 81 -14.52 -6.62 16.81
N ASP A 82 -13.96 -6.82 15.61
CA ASP A 82 -13.64 -8.14 15.07
C ASP A 82 -12.53 -8.83 15.87
N GLU A 83 -11.47 -8.10 16.21
CA GLU A 83 -10.38 -8.57 17.07
C GLU A 83 -10.91 -8.94 18.46
N LEU A 84 -11.77 -8.11 19.05
CA LEU A 84 -12.39 -8.35 20.36
C LEU A 84 -13.24 -9.62 20.34
N THR A 85 -14.08 -9.80 19.32
CA THR A 85 -14.91 -10.99 19.16
C THR A 85 -14.05 -12.24 19.03
N LYS A 86 -13.03 -12.19 18.18
CA LYS A 86 -12.08 -13.29 17.98
C LYS A 86 -11.36 -13.66 19.29
N TYR A 87 -10.82 -12.70 20.02
CA TYR A 87 -10.08 -12.99 21.25
C TYR A 87 -10.99 -13.45 22.39
N CYS A 88 -12.26 -13.02 22.42
CA CYS A 88 -13.27 -13.61 23.31
C CYS A 88 -13.45 -15.10 23.04
N GLU A 89 -13.61 -15.50 21.77
CA GLU A 89 -13.77 -16.91 21.38
C GLU A 89 -12.51 -17.73 21.67
N GLU A 90 -11.33 -17.20 21.34
CA GLU A 90 -10.04 -17.84 21.63
C GLU A 90 -9.83 -18.01 23.14
N TYR A 91 -10.21 -17.02 23.96
CA TYR A 91 -10.10 -17.09 25.41
C TYR A 91 -11.02 -18.17 25.98
N MET A 92 -12.27 -18.22 25.53
CA MET A 92 -13.25 -19.24 25.92
C MET A 92 -12.77 -20.64 25.54
N SER A 93 -12.22 -20.79 24.32
CA SER A 93 -11.64 -22.05 23.83
C SER A 93 -10.41 -22.47 24.63
N ALA A 94 -9.47 -21.55 24.89
CA ALA A 94 -8.28 -21.81 25.69
C ALA A 94 -8.63 -22.24 27.13
N ARG A 95 -9.63 -21.59 27.73
CA ARG A 95 -10.14 -21.92 29.06
C ARG A 95 -10.81 -23.30 29.07
N ALA A 96 -11.61 -23.63 28.06
CA ALA A 96 -12.21 -24.96 27.91
C ALA A 96 -11.13 -26.04 27.74
N ALA A 97 -10.12 -25.80 26.90
CA ALA A 97 -9.00 -26.72 26.69
C ALA A 97 -8.19 -26.95 27.97
N ALA A 98 -7.94 -25.90 28.76
CA ALA A 98 -7.27 -26.01 30.05
C ALA A 98 -8.07 -26.85 31.05
N ASN A 99 -9.39 -26.61 31.15
CA ASN A 99 -10.28 -27.40 32.02
C ASN A 99 -10.33 -28.89 31.62
N ASN A 100 -10.33 -29.18 30.31
CA ASN A 100 -10.29 -30.54 29.80
C ASN A 100 -8.95 -31.22 30.11
N ALA A 101 -7.84 -30.52 29.93
CA ALA A 101 -6.51 -31.02 30.27
C ALA A 101 -6.42 -31.36 31.77
N LEU A 102 -6.94 -30.50 32.64
CA LEU A 102 -7.04 -30.74 34.08
C LEU A 102 -7.86 -31.98 34.44
N THR A 103 -8.93 -32.26 33.69
CA THR A 103 -9.83 -33.39 33.95
C THR A 103 -9.28 -34.72 33.43
N MET A 104 -8.59 -34.74 32.28
CA MET A 104 -8.02 -35.96 31.69
C MET A 104 -6.67 -36.37 32.28
N SER A 105 -5.90 -35.42 32.78
CA SER A 105 -4.54 -35.63 33.31
C SER A 105 -4.49 -36.29 34.70
N ILE A 106 -5.62 -36.62 35.31
CA ILE A 106 -5.68 -37.23 36.67
C ILE A 106 -5.05 -38.65 36.69
N ASN A 107 -4.83 -39.27 35.53
CA ASN A 107 -4.26 -40.62 35.42
C ASN A 107 -2.74 -40.62 35.16
N GLY A 108 -1.93 -40.27 36.18
CA GLY A 108 -0.73 -41.07 36.51
C GLY A 108 0.68 -40.49 36.33
N ASP A 109 0.94 -39.38 35.61
CA ASP A 109 2.29 -38.81 35.49
C ASP A 109 2.35 -37.33 35.90
N MET A 110 2.72 -37.09 37.17
CA MET A 110 2.86 -35.75 37.77
C MET A 110 3.67 -34.76 36.94
N ARG A 111 4.69 -35.22 36.19
CA ARG A 111 5.52 -34.34 35.38
C ARG A 111 4.78 -33.89 34.11
N ALA A 112 4.10 -34.80 33.44
CA ALA A 112 3.25 -34.48 32.30
C ALA A 112 2.08 -33.57 32.70
N ILE A 113 1.50 -33.78 33.89
CA ILE A 113 0.48 -32.90 34.46
C ILE A 113 1.04 -31.49 34.62
N GLN A 114 2.20 -31.33 35.27
CA GLN A 114 2.82 -30.03 35.50
C GLN A 114 3.18 -29.30 34.19
N GLU A 115 3.69 -30.01 33.19
CA GLU A 115 4.01 -29.42 31.88
C GLU A 115 2.74 -28.96 31.14
N SER A 116 1.65 -29.74 31.21
CA SER A 116 0.36 -29.37 30.63
C SER A 116 -0.26 -28.14 31.30
N LEU A 117 -0.13 -28.05 32.63
CA LEU A 117 -0.59 -26.90 33.44
C LEU A 117 0.14 -25.62 33.07
N ILE A 118 1.48 -25.67 33.02
CA ILE A 118 2.30 -24.50 32.66
C ILE A 118 1.96 -24.01 31.25
N LYS A 119 1.77 -24.94 30.30
CA LYS A 119 1.41 -24.60 28.92
C LYS A 119 0.01 -23.98 28.84
N ALA A 120 -0.97 -24.55 29.53
CA ALA A 120 -2.33 -24.02 29.59
C ALA A 120 -2.37 -22.62 30.19
N GLN A 121 -1.65 -22.41 31.30
CA GLN A 121 -1.55 -21.11 31.96
C GLN A 121 -0.93 -20.05 31.03
N LYS A 122 0.21 -20.35 30.39
CA LYS A 122 0.84 -19.44 29.42
C LYS A 122 -0.09 -19.09 28.25
N CYS A 123 -0.85 -20.07 27.77
CA CYS A 123 -1.83 -19.85 26.69
C CYS A 123 -2.94 -18.91 27.15
N ILE A 124 -3.52 -19.14 28.33
CA ILE A 124 -4.56 -18.28 28.92
C ILE A 124 -4.03 -16.87 29.14
N ASP A 125 -2.84 -16.72 29.73
CA ASP A 125 -2.24 -15.41 30.01
C ASP A 125 -2.01 -14.62 28.71
N THR A 126 -1.55 -15.29 27.66
CA THR A 126 -1.31 -14.67 26.34
C THR A 126 -2.62 -14.19 25.72
N VAL A 127 -3.64 -15.06 25.66
CA VAL A 127 -4.92 -14.73 25.03
C VAL A 127 -5.68 -13.69 25.87
N PHE A 128 -5.58 -13.75 27.20
CA PHE A 128 -6.17 -12.75 28.08
C PHE A 128 -5.54 -11.37 27.89
N ALA A 129 -4.21 -11.29 27.72
CA ALA A 129 -3.55 -10.02 27.40
C ALA A 129 -4.00 -9.47 26.04
N GLN A 130 -4.19 -10.33 25.03
CA GLN A 130 -4.73 -9.93 23.73
C GLN A 130 -6.17 -9.41 23.84
N LEU A 131 -7.00 -10.09 24.63
CA LEU A 131 -8.37 -9.67 24.91
C LEU A 131 -8.41 -8.28 25.58
N GLN A 132 -7.63 -8.07 26.64
CA GLN A 132 -7.56 -6.77 27.32
C GLN A 132 -7.10 -5.64 26.40
N ASN A 133 -6.12 -5.91 25.53
CA ASN A 133 -5.66 -4.92 24.55
C ASN A 133 -6.76 -4.57 23.54
N ALA A 134 -7.54 -5.57 23.10
CA ALA A 134 -8.66 -5.35 22.19
C ALA A 134 -9.83 -4.59 22.87
N GLU A 135 -10.14 -4.91 24.13
CA GLU A 135 -11.13 -4.17 24.94
C GLU A 135 -10.74 -2.70 25.09
N LEU A 136 -9.48 -2.44 25.46
CA LEU A 136 -8.97 -1.08 25.60
C LEU A 136 -9.02 -0.31 24.28
N MET A 137 -8.53 -0.90 23.19
CA MET A 137 -8.56 -0.30 21.85
C MET A 137 -9.98 0.04 21.42
N THR A 138 -10.93 -0.86 21.66
CA THR A 138 -12.35 -0.67 21.33
C THR A 138 -12.93 0.49 22.14
N GLY A 139 -12.72 0.51 23.46
CA GLY A 139 -13.21 1.59 24.33
C GLY A 139 -12.61 2.96 23.99
N ASP A 140 -11.32 3.02 23.67
CA ASP A 140 -10.66 4.26 23.25
C ASP A 140 -11.26 4.82 21.95
N LEU A 141 -11.59 3.93 20.99
CA LEU A 141 -12.23 4.31 19.74
C LEU A 141 -13.69 4.73 19.92
N GLU A 142 -14.43 4.08 20.83
CA GLU A 142 -15.81 4.46 21.17
C GLU A 142 -15.88 5.87 21.75
N VAL A 143 -14.94 6.23 22.63
CA VAL A 143 -14.81 7.59 23.18
C VAL A 143 -14.47 8.60 22.09
N GLN A 144 -13.51 8.28 21.21
CA GLN A 144 -13.10 9.18 20.13
C GLN A 144 -14.19 9.43 19.09
N LEU A 145 -14.96 8.38 18.76
CA LEU A 145 -16.05 8.43 17.79
C LEU A 145 -17.39 8.88 18.39
N ASN A 146 -17.46 9.02 19.72
CA ASN A 146 -18.68 9.35 20.47
C ASN A 146 -19.85 8.40 20.13
N VAL A 147 -19.56 7.09 20.14
CA VAL A 147 -20.53 6.04 19.83
C VAL A 147 -21.42 5.78 21.05
N GLU A 148 -22.72 6.09 20.94
CA GLU A 148 -23.67 5.89 22.03
C GLU A 148 -24.12 4.43 22.21
N LYS A 149 -24.14 3.66 21.11
CA LYS A 149 -24.50 2.24 21.09
C LYS A 149 -23.44 1.45 20.32
N ILE A 150 -22.84 0.45 20.98
CA ILE A 150 -21.90 -0.49 20.37
C ILE A 150 -22.54 -1.10 19.11
N TRP A 151 -21.79 -1.15 18.02
CA TRP A 151 -22.27 -1.72 16.77
C TRP A 151 -22.20 -3.25 16.83
N GLU A 152 -23.32 -3.91 16.52
CA GLU A 152 -23.42 -5.37 16.52
C GLU A 152 -23.20 -5.94 15.12
N VAL A 153 -22.76 -7.21 15.06
CA VAL A 153 -22.60 -7.93 13.79
C VAL A 153 -23.97 -8.00 13.09
N GLY A 154 -24.06 -7.36 11.92
CA GLY A 154 -25.29 -7.29 11.14
C GLY A 154 -25.96 -5.91 11.13
N ASP A 155 -25.52 -4.97 11.99
CA ASP A 155 -25.98 -3.59 11.94
C ASP A 155 -25.58 -2.90 10.61
N ASN A 156 -26.38 -1.93 10.16
CA ASN A 156 -26.09 -1.20 8.90
C ASN A 156 -24.72 -0.52 8.93
N ASN A 157 -24.38 0.17 10.03
CA ASN A 157 -23.08 0.83 10.19
C ASN A 157 -21.94 -0.19 10.23
N TYR A 158 -22.15 -1.30 10.94
CA TYR A 158 -21.18 -2.38 11.01
C TYR A 158 -20.86 -2.93 9.61
N ASN A 159 -21.89 -3.29 8.85
CA ASN A 159 -21.73 -3.85 7.51
C ASN A 159 -21.10 -2.84 6.54
N HIS A 160 -21.52 -1.58 6.59
CA HIS A 160 -20.96 -0.52 5.74
C HIS A 160 -19.46 -0.34 5.97
N TYR A 161 -19.04 -0.13 7.21
CA TYR A 161 -17.63 0.10 7.51
C TYR A 161 -16.79 -1.18 7.43
N ARG A 162 -17.38 -2.37 7.57
CA ARG A 162 -16.73 -3.64 7.25
C ARG A 162 -16.45 -3.78 5.75
N GLN A 163 -17.37 -3.34 4.89
CA GLN A 163 -17.14 -3.30 3.45
C GLN A 163 -16.05 -2.27 3.10
N GLU A 164 -16.11 -1.07 3.68
CA GLU A 164 -15.07 -0.04 3.49
C GLU A 164 -13.69 -0.54 3.96
N ALA A 165 -13.60 -1.21 5.12
CA ALA A 165 -12.36 -1.82 5.60
C ALA A 165 -11.75 -2.81 4.59
N THR A 166 -12.62 -3.61 3.97
CA THR A 166 -12.22 -4.59 2.95
C THR A 166 -11.77 -3.88 1.67
N MET A 167 -12.49 -2.83 1.26
CA MET A 167 -12.12 -1.98 0.13
C MET A 167 -10.79 -1.25 0.34
N VAL A 168 -10.52 -0.73 1.54
CA VAL A 168 -9.25 -0.08 1.90
C VAL A 168 -8.10 -1.08 1.76
N LYS A 169 -8.25 -2.31 2.28
CA LYS A 169 -7.24 -3.36 2.13
C LYS A 169 -7.01 -3.73 0.66
N TYR A 170 -8.07 -3.82 -0.13
CA TYR A 170 -7.98 -4.03 -1.58
C TYR A 170 -7.22 -2.90 -2.28
N ARG A 171 -7.57 -1.64 -2.02
CA ARG A 171 -6.91 -0.47 -2.61
C ARG A 171 -5.44 -0.40 -2.23
N ALA A 172 -5.10 -0.67 -0.96
CA ALA A 172 -3.71 -0.73 -0.52
C ALA A 172 -2.91 -1.83 -1.25
N ALA A 173 -3.51 -3.01 -1.43
CA ALA A 173 -2.88 -4.10 -2.17
C ALA A 173 -2.72 -3.77 -3.68
N LEU A 174 -3.68 -3.05 -4.26
CA LEU A 174 -3.62 -2.55 -5.62
C LEU A 174 -2.48 -1.52 -5.78
N ASP A 175 -2.38 -0.55 -4.88
CA ASP A 175 -1.32 0.47 -4.89
C ASP A 175 0.07 -0.15 -4.73
N GLU A 176 0.21 -1.18 -3.87
CA GLU A 176 1.47 -1.92 -3.72
C GLU A 176 1.86 -2.63 -5.02
N LEU A 177 0.90 -3.30 -5.65
CA LEU A 177 1.11 -3.99 -6.92
C LEU A 177 1.54 -3.02 -8.01
N GLU A 178 0.81 -1.91 -8.16
CA GLU A 178 1.16 -0.83 -9.09
C GLU A 178 2.60 -0.36 -8.88
N ARG A 179 2.97 0.03 -7.65
CA ARG A 179 4.32 0.51 -7.35
C ARG A 179 5.39 -0.53 -7.67
N SER A 180 5.12 -1.81 -7.44
CA SER A 180 6.06 -2.91 -7.70
C SER A 180 6.29 -3.10 -9.21
N VAL A 181 5.23 -3.01 -10.02
CA VAL A 181 5.29 -3.10 -11.48
C VAL A 181 6.01 -1.89 -12.07
N VAL A 182 5.66 -0.69 -11.63
CA VAL A 182 6.33 0.55 -12.07
C VAL A 182 7.83 0.49 -11.80
N LYS A 183 8.23 0.07 -10.60
CA LYS A 183 9.66 -0.10 -10.23
C LYS A 183 10.38 -1.06 -11.17
N ARG A 184 9.73 -2.17 -11.57
CA ARG A 184 10.27 -3.16 -12.50
C ARG A 184 10.45 -2.58 -13.91
N LEU A 185 9.45 -1.89 -14.43
CA LEU A 185 9.53 -1.25 -15.76
C LEU A 185 10.69 -0.25 -15.83
N PHE A 186 10.87 0.57 -14.79
CA PHE A 186 12.00 1.51 -14.69
C PHE A 186 13.38 0.82 -14.62
N GLU A 187 13.48 -0.41 -14.14
CA GLU A 187 14.75 -1.13 -14.23
C GLU A 187 14.98 -1.78 -15.57
N LEU A 188 13.94 -2.33 -16.19
CA LEU A 188 14.04 -2.91 -17.52
C LEU A 188 14.52 -1.86 -18.52
N SER A 189 14.06 -0.60 -18.38
CA SER A 189 14.57 0.52 -19.17
C SER A 189 16.03 0.86 -18.82
N LYS A 190 16.43 0.84 -17.54
CA LYS A 190 17.83 1.01 -17.13
C LYS A 190 18.75 -0.11 -17.63
N LEU A 191 18.26 -1.35 -17.70
CA LEU A 191 18.96 -2.52 -18.24
C LEU A 191 19.28 -2.35 -19.71
N ALA A 192 18.28 -1.95 -20.49
CA ALA A 192 18.43 -1.67 -21.92
C ALA A 192 19.50 -0.59 -22.19
N LEU A 193 19.74 0.31 -21.23
CA LEU A 193 20.68 1.42 -21.35
C LEU A 193 22.09 1.13 -20.81
N SER A 194 22.26 0.22 -19.83
CA SER A 194 23.51 0.15 -19.03
C SER A 194 24.29 -1.16 -19.11
N GLY A 195 23.76 -2.22 -19.75
CA GLY A 195 24.50 -3.43 -20.15
C GLY A 195 25.25 -4.19 -19.04
N THR A 196 24.99 -3.95 -17.75
CA THR A 196 25.84 -4.42 -16.65
C THR A 196 25.20 -5.51 -15.78
N GLY A 197 25.98 -6.55 -15.44
CA GLY A 197 25.49 -7.78 -14.80
C GLY A 197 24.99 -7.67 -13.35
N GLN A 198 25.26 -6.57 -12.62
CA GLN A 198 24.71 -6.34 -11.27
C GLN A 198 23.18 -6.23 -11.26
N ILE A 199 22.58 -5.97 -12.41
CA ILE A 199 21.15 -5.73 -12.53
C ILE A 199 20.34 -7.05 -12.57
N SER A 200 21.00 -8.18 -12.87
CA SER A 200 20.37 -9.52 -12.85
C SER A 200 19.84 -9.94 -11.47
N LYS A 201 20.60 -9.67 -10.39
CA LYS A 201 20.17 -9.93 -9.00
C LYS A 201 19.07 -8.98 -8.52
N GLY A 202 19.08 -7.73 -9.00
CA GLY A 202 18.01 -6.76 -8.74
C GLY A 202 16.69 -7.20 -9.36
N LEU A 203 16.75 -7.67 -10.61
CA LEU A 203 15.60 -8.18 -11.35
C LEU A 203 14.97 -9.41 -10.67
N GLN A 204 15.79 -10.34 -10.15
CA GLN A 204 15.28 -11.51 -9.45
C GLN A 204 14.52 -11.13 -8.16
N ARG A 205 15.11 -10.30 -7.29
CA ARG A 205 14.44 -9.83 -6.05
C ARG A 205 13.13 -9.12 -6.34
N ARG A 206 13.06 -8.39 -7.45
CA ARG A 206 11.84 -7.67 -7.82
C ARG A 206 10.84 -8.54 -8.55
N SER A 207 11.27 -9.63 -9.20
CA SER A 207 10.36 -10.68 -9.65
C SER A 207 9.63 -11.30 -8.46
N GLU A 208 10.36 -11.61 -7.39
CA GLU A 208 9.79 -12.11 -6.13
C GLU A 208 8.84 -11.09 -5.49
N ALA A 209 9.25 -9.81 -5.42
CA ALA A 209 8.39 -8.74 -4.90
C ALA A 209 7.08 -8.59 -5.68
N ASN A 210 7.12 -8.70 -7.02
CA ASN A 210 5.92 -8.66 -7.84
C ASN A 210 5.05 -9.91 -7.65
N HIS A 211 5.62 -11.11 -7.50
CA HIS A 211 4.84 -12.30 -7.14
C HIS A 211 4.11 -12.14 -5.81
N ASN A 212 4.78 -11.59 -4.80
CA ASN A 212 4.17 -11.32 -3.50
C ASN A 212 3.05 -10.28 -3.61
N ALA A 213 3.27 -9.20 -4.36
CA ALA A 213 2.27 -8.16 -4.57
C ALA A 213 1.03 -8.70 -5.33
N ILE A 214 1.22 -9.54 -6.36
CA ILE A 214 0.11 -10.23 -7.06
C ILE A 214 -0.67 -11.12 -6.09
N LYS A 215 0.04 -11.90 -5.26
CA LYS A 215 -0.60 -12.77 -4.28
C LYS A 215 -1.42 -11.96 -3.28
N HIS A 216 -0.87 -10.84 -2.81
CA HIS A 216 -1.56 -9.94 -1.88
C HIS A 216 -2.80 -9.33 -2.53
N TYR A 217 -2.66 -8.76 -3.74
CA TYR A 217 -3.79 -8.26 -4.54
C TYR A 217 -4.88 -9.31 -4.72
N ASN A 218 -4.52 -10.50 -5.22
CA ASN A 218 -5.49 -11.56 -5.49
C ASN A 218 -6.23 -12.03 -4.22
N THR A 219 -5.55 -12.00 -3.07
CA THR A 219 -6.17 -12.33 -1.78
C THR A 219 -7.25 -11.30 -1.42
N GLN A 220 -6.92 -10.02 -1.53
CA GLN A 220 -7.88 -8.94 -1.22
C GLN A 220 -9.00 -8.85 -2.27
N ALA A 221 -8.68 -9.03 -3.56
CA ALA A 221 -9.65 -9.02 -4.65
C ALA A 221 -10.72 -10.10 -4.49
N THR A 222 -10.35 -11.29 -3.98
CA THR A 222 -11.31 -12.36 -3.68
C THR A 222 -12.13 -12.15 -2.42
N ALA A 223 -11.68 -11.26 -1.52
CA ALA A 223 -12.39 -10.95 -0.29
C ALA A 223 -13.53 -9.93 -0.49
N LEU A 224 -13.58 -9.27 -1.66
CA LEU A 224 -14.65 -8.36 -2.03
C LEU A 224 -15.94 -9.10 -2.41
N ASP A 225 -17.07 -8.42 -2.25
CA ASP A 225 -18.39 -8.88 -2.70
C ASP A 225 -19.02 -7.80 -3.62
N PRO A 226 -19.09 -8.03 -4.95
CA PRO A 226 -18.64 -9.23 -5.65
C PRO A 226 -17.10 -9.32 -5.78
N PRO A 227 -16.53 -10.54 -5.94
CA PRO A 227 -15.10 -10.73 -6.11
C PRO A 227 -14.55 -10.05 -7.37
N HIS A 228 -13.39 -9.40 -7.25
CA HIS A 228 -12.70 -8.79 -8.38
C HIS A 228 -11.85 -9.79 -9.18
N PRO A 229 -11.57 -9.54 -10.47
CA PRO A 229 -10.73 -10.41 -11.31
C PRO A 229 -9.33 -10.59 -10.73
N LYS A 230 -8.80 -11.82 -10.83
CA LYS A 230 -7.42 -12.12 -10.43
C LYS A 230 -6.44 -11.75 -11.53
N ILE A 231 -5.25 -11.35 -11.13
CA ILE A 231 -4.11 -11.07 -12.01
C ILE A 231 -3.14 -12.24 -11.93
N VAL A 232 -2.64 -12.69 -13.07
CA VAL A 232 -1.57 -13.69 -13.14
C VAL A 232 -0.26 -13.04 -13.57
N TRP A 233 0.85 -13.70 -13.24
CA TRP A 233 2.20 -13.22 -13.59
C TRP A 233 2.35 -12.91 -15.09
N LYS A 234 1.70 -13.72 -15.94
CA LYS A 234 1.73 -13.57 -17.39
C LYS A 234 1.25 -12.19 -17.81
N ASP A 235 0.15 -11.71 -17.23
CA ASP A 235 -0.40 -10.39 -17.50
C ASP A 235 0.66 -9.32 -17.26
N ILE A 236 1.41 -9.43 -16.15
CA ILE A 236 2.45 -8.47 -15.76
C ILE A 236 3.71 -8.51 -16.65
N VAL A 237 4.08 -9.68 -17.17
CA VAL A 237 5.26 -9.82 -18.03
C VAL A 237 4.98 -9.36 -19.46
N GLU A 238 3.74 -9.51 -19.92
CA GLU A 238 3.31 -9.07 -21.25
C GLU A 238 3.17 -7.54 -21.32
N TYR A 239 3.01 -6.85 -20.19
CA TYR A 239 3.01 -5.39 -20.14
C TYR A 239 4.40 -4.83 -20.47
N SER A 240 4.49 -4.22 -21.65
CA SER A 240 5.69 -3.56 -22.15
C SER A 240 5.68 -2.06 -21.86
N PHE A 241 4.50 -1.50 -21.57
CA PHE A 241 4.31 -0.07 -21.38
C PHE A 241 3.28 0.27 -20.30
N LEU A 242 3.46 1.42 -19.63
CA LEU A 242 2.63 1.87 -18.50
C LEU A 242 1.14 2.03 -18.89
N ALA A 243 0.85 2.42 -20.15
CA ALA A 243 -0.51 2.62 -20.63
C ALA A 243 -1.31 1.32 -20.85
N GLU A 244 -0.67 0.15 -20.83
CA GLU A 244 -1.34 -1.16 -20.91
C GLU A 244 -1.85 -1.62 -19.52
N PHE A 245 -1.46 -0.91 -18.45
CA PHE A 245 -1.86 -1.22 -17.09
C PHE A 245 -3.25 -0.63 -16.81
N ASP A 246 -4.28 -1.24 -17.40
CA ASP A 246 -5.68 -0.90 -17.14
C ASP A 246 -6.06 -1.07 -15.65
N LEU A 247 -5.23 -1.77 -14.87
CA LEU A 247 -5.32 -1.86 -13.42
C LEU A 247 -5.18 -0.52 -12.69
N LEU A 248 -4.44 0.44 -13.28
CA LEU A 248 -4.31 1.82 -12.77
C LEU A 248 -5.66 2.56 -12.74
N ARG A 249 -6.67 2.03 -13.44
CA ARG A 249 -7.99 2.66 -13.56
C ARG A 249 -8.83 2.55 -12.30
N CYS A 250 -8.41 1.74 -11.32
CA CYS A 250 -9.20 1.40 -10.14
C CYS A 250 -8.68 2.05 -8.84
N SER A 251 -7.66 2.91 -8.87
CA SER A 251 -7.14 3.55 -7.65
C SER A 251 -7.94 4.82 -7.26
N HIS A 252 -8.33 4.80 -5.99
CA HIS A 252 -9.01 5.76 -5.07
C HIS A 252 -9.95 6.89 -5.54
N THR A 253 -9.82 7.51 -6.72
CA THR A 253 -10.80 8.51 -7.19
C THR A 253 -10.65 8.68 -8.70
N ASP A 254 -11.77 8.61 -9.43
CA ASP A 254 -11.78 8.90 -10.87
C ASP A 254 -11.57 10.40 -11.08
N ILE A 255 -10.32 10.85 -10.96
CA ILE A 255 -9.92 12.24 -11.18
C ILE A 255 -10.01 12.65 -12.65
N ARG A 256 -10.45 11.77 -13.56
CA ARG A 256 -10.56 12.03 -15.02
C ARG A 256 -11.54 13.14 -15.38
N SER A 257 -12.47 13.48 -14.47
CA SER A 257 -13.35 14.64 -14.66
C SER A 257 -12.62 15.97 -14.47
N GLU A 258 -11.54 15.96 -13.68
CA GLU A 258 -10.77 17.15 -13.36
C GLU A 258 -10.00 17.66 -14.57
N VAL A 259 -9.98 18.97 -14.74
CA VAL A 259 -9.41 19.61 -15.94
C VAL A 259 -7.91 19.34 -16.09
N TRP A 260 -7.20 19.12 -14.97
CA TRP A 260 -5.76 18.90 -14.91
C TRP A 260 -5.32 17.45 -15.16
N THR A 261 -6.25 16.49 -15.34
CA THR A 261 -5.94 15.07 -15.58
C THR A 261 -6.20 14.62 -17.02
N LYS A 262 -6.81 15.49 -17.83
CA LYS A 262 -7.17 15.18 -19.22
C LYS A 262 -5.91 15.21 -20.10
N PRO A 263 -5.65 14.16 -20.90
CA PRO A 263 -4.53 14.14 -21.81
C PRO A 263 -4.66 15.26 -22.84
N ALA A 264 -3.54 15.92 -23.15
CA ALA A 264 -3.42 16.85 -24.26
C ALA A 264 -3.55 16.06 -25.57
N TYR A 265 -4.77 15.96 -26.09
CA TYR A 265 -5.03 15.55 -27.47
C TYR A 265 -5.42 16.79 -28.29
#